data_AF-A0A0X8XYZ2-F1
#
_entry.id   AF-A0A0X8XYZ2-F1
#
_cell.length_a   1.000
_cell.length_b   1.000
_cell.length_c   1.000
_cell.angle_alpha   90.00
_cell.angle_beta   90.00
_cell.angle_gamma   90.00
#
_symmetry.space_group_name_H-M   'P 1'
#
loop_
_entity.id
_entity.type
_entity.pdbx_description
1 polymer ?
#
loop_
_entity_poly.entity_id
_entity_poly.type
_entity_poly.pdbx_seq_one_letter_code
_entity_poly.pdbx_strand_id
1 'polypeptide(L)' 'MEVRTLDEIRVRGFEALVKSSGPADAIRFIRSYSHGSGDYTRERKVWLEQDLDTIVAGILGRWKREDSL' A
#
# COMPACT_ATOMS: atom_id res chain seq x y z
N MET A 1 0.00 12.61 -12.51
CA MET A 1 -0.18 12.69 -11.06
C MET A 1 1.20 12.87 -10.45
N GLU A 2 1.41 13.94 -9.68
CA GLU A 2 2.71 14.17 -9.04
C GLU A 2 2.93 13.08 -7.98
N VAL A 3 4.00 12.31 -8.13
CA VAL A 3 4.32 11.22 -7.20
C VAL A 3 5.11 11.81 -6.05
N ARG A 4 4.54 11.73 -4.84
CA ARG A 4 5.24 12.17 -3.63
C ARG A 4 6.35 11.20 -3.27
N THR A 5 7.41 11.76 -2.71
CA THR A 5 8.47 10.99 -2.07
C THR A 5 7.94 10.24 -0.85
N LEU A 6 8.65 9.19 -0.44
CA LEU A 6 8.31 8.44 0.77
C LEU A 6 8.34 9.33 2.02
N ASP A 7 9.22 10.31 2.06
CA ASP A 7 9.33 11.25 3.19
C ASP A 7 8.09 12.13 3.30
N GLU A 8 7.65 12.72 2.19
CA GLU A 8 6.42 13.54 2.15
C GLU A 8 5.18 12.74 2.55
N ILE A 9 5.11 11.47 2.18
CA ILE A 9 4.03 10.57 2.59
C ILE A 9 4.08 10.32 4.10
N ARG A 10 5.26 10.07 4.67
CA ARG A 10 5.43 9.85 6.12
C ARG A 10 5.06 11.09 6.93
N VAL A 11 5.55 12.27 6.54
CA VAL A 11 5.27 13.53 7.23
C VAL A 11 3.77 13.78 7.26
N ARG A 12 3.10 13.74 6.09
CA ARG A 12 1.64 13.95 6.00
C ARG A 12 0.86 12.90 6.79
N GLY A 13 1.29 11.64 6.76
CA GLY A 13 0.64 10.56 7.52
C GLY A 13 0.72 10.79 9.03
N PHE A 14 1.89 11.20 9.52
CA PHE A 14 2.08 11.51 10.94
C PHE A 14 1.28 12.75 11.37
N GLU A 15 1.27 13.81 10.56
CA GLU A 15 0.46 15.01 10.83
C GLU A 15 -1.03 14.68 10.93
N ALA A 16 -1.55 13.86 10.01
CA ALA A 16 -2.94 13.42 10.04
C ALA A 16 -3.26 12.64 11.33
N LEU A 17 -2.35 11.76 11.75
CA LEU A 17 -2.50 10.95 12.97
C LEU A 17 -2.49 11.82 14.24
N VAL A 18 -1.57 12.80 14.32
CA VAL A 18 -1.51 13.76 15.43
C VAL A 18 -2.77 14.61 15.47
N LYS A 19 -3.28 15.04 14.31
CA LYS A 19 -4.51 15.83 14.23
C LYS A 19 -5.74 15.06 14.73
N SER A 20 -5.81 13.75 14.48
CA SER A 20 -6.97 12.94 14.88
C SER A 20 -6.92 12.43 16.32
N SER A 21 -5.73 12.10 16.83
CA SER A 21 -5.56 11.40 18.12
C SER A 21 -4.77 12.20 19.17
N GLY A 22 -4.18 13.33 18.78
CA GLY A 22 -3.21 14.03 19.61
C GLY A 22 -1.83 13.37 19.60
N PRO A 23 -0.79 14.10 20.04
CA PRO A 23 0.59 13.66 19.89
C PRO A 23 0.93 12.43 20.75
N ALA A 24 0.37 12.32 21.96
CA ALA A 24 0.65 11.21 22.87
C ALA A 24 0.16 9.87 22.31
N ASP A 25 -1.08 9.84 21.82
CA ASP A 25 -1.69 8.63 21.26
C ASP A 25 -1.14 8.31 19.88
N ALA A 26 -0.81 9.32 19.06
CA ALA A 26 -0.12 9.11 17.78
C ALA A 26 1.22 8.39 17.97
N ILE A 27 2.05 8.81 18.93
CA ILE A 27 3.34 8.17 19.21
C ILE A 27 3.13 6.76 19.79
N ARG A 28 2.12 6.55 20.64
CA ARG A 28 1.77 5.21 21.15
C ARG A 28 1.31 4.28 20.03
N PHE A 29 0.49 4.76 19.11
CA PHE A 29 0.04 4.02 17.94
C PHE A 29 1.22 3.55 17.08
N ILE A 30 2.13 4.46 16.72
CA ILE A 30 3.33 4.09 15.95
C ILE A 30 4.19 3.07 16.69
N ARG A 31 4.36 3.22 18.02
CA ARG A 31 5.12 2.26 18.84
C ARG A 31 4.40 0.94 19.08
N SER A 32 3.08 0.89 18.91
CA SER A 32 2.30 -0.34 19.07
C SER A 32 2.58 -1.34 17.96
N TYR A 33 3.06 -0.86 16.80
CA TYR A 33 3.64 -1.72 15.78
C TYR A 33 4.95 -2.30 16.32
N SER A 34 4.90 -3.57 16.68
CA SER A 34 6.12 -4.36 16.89
C SER A 34 6.86 -4.54 15.56
N HIS A 35 8.11 -4.99 15.61
CA HIS A 35 8.74 -5.56 14.42
C HIS A 35 7.76 -6.59 13.84
N GLY A 36 7.34 -6.36 12.59
CA GLY A 36 6.45 -7.28 11.90
C GLY A 36 7.04 -8.68 11.95
N SER A 37 6.21 -9.67 12.26
CA SER A 37 6.58 -11.07 12.16
C SER A 37 6.04 -11.64 10.84
N GLY A 38 6.60 -12.78 10.44
CA GLY A 38 6.23 -13.45 9.20
C GLY A 38 7.17 -13.13 8.05
N ASP A 39 6.99 -13.88 6.97
CA ASP A 39 7.74 -13.70 5.73
C ASP A 39 6.74 -13.43 4.63
N TYR A 40 6.54 -12.14 4.36
CA TYR A 40 5.61 -11.69 3.34
C TYR A 40 5.88 -12.34 1.98
N THR A 41 7.15 -12.58 1.63
CA THR A 41 7.50 -13.19 0.34
C THR A 41 7.02 -14.64 0.27
N ARG A 42 7.18 -15.41 1.35
CA ARG A 42 6.68 -16.79 1.44
C ARG A 42 5.16 -16.82 1.56
N GLU A 43 4.59 -16.03 2.46
CA GLU A 43 3.18 -16.05 2.82
C GLU A 43 2.29 -15.51 1.71
N ARG A 44 2.76 -14.53 0.92
CA ARG A 44 2.04 -13.96 -0.24
C ARG A 44 1.51 -15.05 -1.19
N LYS A 45 2.26 -16.14 -1.37
CA LYS A 45 1.91 -17.23 -2.28
C LYS A 45 0.65 -18.01 -1.86
N VAL A 46 0.23 -17.92 -0.59
CA VAL A 46 -0.96 -18.61 -0.07
C VAL A 46 -2.25 -17.84 -0.38
N TRP A 47 -2.19 -16.51 -0.41
CA TRP A 47 -3.40 -15.66 -0.47
C TRP A 47 -3.59 -14.98 -1.82
N LEU A 48 -2.50 -14.78 -2.58
CA LEU A 48 -2.55 -14.14 -3.88
C LEU A 48 -2.41 -15.20 -4.98
N GLU A 49 -3.55 -15.75 -5.40
CA GLU A 49 -3.62 -16.78 -6.44
C GLU A 49 -3.18 -16.27 -7.82
N GLN A 50 -3.38 -14.97 -8.08
CA GLN A 50 -3.06 -14.37 -9.37
C GLN A 50 -1.65 -13.81 -9.36
N ASP A 51 -0.85 -14.29 -10.30
CA ASP A 51 0.44 -13.70 -10.60
C ASP A 51 0.27 -12.30 -11.21
N LEU A 52 1.24 -11.42 -10.96
CA LEU A 52 1.20 -10.03 -11.42
C LEU A 52 1.03 -9.94 -12.95
N ASP A 53 1.70 -10.82 -13.69
CA ASP A 53 1.65 -10.82 -15.15
C ASP A 53 0.24 -11.16 -15.66
N THR A 54 -0.49 -12.01 -14.93
CA THR A 54 -1.88 -12.36 -15.25
C THR A 54 -2.80 -11.17 -15.07
N ILE A 55 -2.63 -10.42 -13.99
CA ILE A 55 -3.41 -9.20 -13.71
C ILE A 55 -3.12 -8.13 -14.78
N VAL A 56 -1.84 -7.93 -15.09
CA VAL A 56 -1.39 -6.95 -16.11
C VAL A 56 -1.92 -7.32 -17.49
N ALA A 57 -1.81 -8.58 -17.91
CA ALA A 57 -2.35 -9.05 -19.18
C ALA A 57 -3.88 -8.83 -19.26
N GLY A 58 -4.60 -9.07 -18.17
CA GLY A 58 -6.03 -8.81 -18.08
C GLY A 58 -6.39 -7.33 -18.22
N ILE A 59 -5.61 -6.42 -17.63
CA ILE A 59 -5.78 -4.96 -17.78
C ILE A 59 -5.54 -4.54 -19.23
N LEU A 60 -4.41 -4.92 -19.81
CA LEU A 60 -4.04 -4.58 -21.19
C LEU A 60 -5.05 -5.12 -22.21
N GLY A 61 -5.54 -6.35 -21.99
CA GLY A 61 -6.56 -6.96 -22.84
C GLY A 61 -7.90 -6.22 -22.81
N ARG A 62 -8.28 -5.61 -21.68
CA ARG A 62 -9.49 -4.77 -21.61
C ARG A 62 -9.34 -3.50 -22.42
N TRP A 63 -8.22 -2.79 -22.26
CA TRP A 63 -7.94 -1.55 -23.00
C TRP A 63 -7.88 -1.79 -24.51
N LYS A 64 -7.28 -2.90 -24.95
CA LYS A 64 -7.23 -3.23 -26.38
C LYS A 64 -8.62 -3.48 -27.00
N ARG A 65 -9.59 -3.96 -26.21
CA ARG A 65 -10.98 -4.14 -26.67
C ARG A 65 -11.77 -2.84 -26.69
N GLU A 66 -11.47 -1.91 -25.77
CA GLU A 66 -12.07 -0.57 -25.74
C GLU A 66 -11.53 0.32 -26.88
N ASP A 67 -10.23 0.21 -27.21
CA ASP A 67 -9.61 0.93 -28.34
C ASP A 67 -9.97 0.36 -29.72
N SER A 68 -10.59 -0.82 -29.78
CA SER A 68 -11.02 -1.48 -31.04
C SER A 68 -12.52 -1.28 -31.34
N LEU A 69 -13.21 -0.44 -30.56
CA LEU A 69 -14.59 0.03 -30.78
C LEU A 69 -14.58 1.52 -31.14
#